data_AF-A0A1X7UPD8-F1
#
_entry.id   AF-A0A1X7UPD8-F1
#
_cell.length_a   1.000
_cell.length_b   1.000
_cell.length_c   1.000
_cell.angle_alpha   90.00
_cell.angle_beta   90.00
_cell.angle_gamma   90.00
#
_symmetry.space_group_name_H-M   'P 1'
#
loop_
_entity.id
_entity.type
_entity.pdbx_description
1 polymer ?
#
loop_
_entity_poly.entity_id
_entity_poly.type
_entity_poly.pdbx_seq_one_letter_code
_entity_poly.pdbx_strand_id
1 'polypeptide(L)'
;MQKLLSDTITFVSCLEPFEGNPASQRPARPCLRVISSITPYLYCFTTYNAMRTPNHNARHLLAYARLLFKESLKHPGNAWMEYDRAFQQLAAIDTSTPQNIIHSDIEAATTLG
;
A
#
# COMPACT_ATOMS: atom_id res chain seq x y z
N MET A 1 6.88 13.61 -16.09
CA MET A 1 6.49 12.33 -15.46
C MET A 1 7.10 12.16 -14.06
N GLN A 2 8.42 12.34 -13.88
CA GLN A 2 9.08 12.30 -12.56
C GLN A 2 8.46 13.24 -11.50
N LYS A 3 8.09 14.47 -11.86
CA LYS A 3 7.44 15.41 -10.92
C LYS A 3 6.10 14.88 -10.38
N LEU A 4 5.28 14.27 -11.25
CA LEU A 4 4.00 13.65 -10.87
C LEU A 4 4.19 12.43 -9.96
N LEU A 5 5.23 11.64 -10.19
CA LEU A 5 5.61 10.50 -9.34
C LEU A 5 6.09 10.97 -7.96
N SER A 6 6.95 11.98 -7.92
CA SER A 6 7.42 12.61 -6.67
C SER A 6 6.27 13.18 -5.86
N ASP A 7 5.33 13.88 -6.50
CA ASP A 7 4.13 14.41 -5.87
C ASP A 7 3.22 13.30 -5.33
N THR A 8 3.14 12.18 -6.05
CA THR A 8 2.38 10.99 -5.65
C THR A 8 2.99 10.29 -4.43
N ILE A 9 4.31 10.09 -4.42
CA ILE A 9 5.04 9.51 -3.28
C ILE A 9 4.85 10.39 -2.04
N THR A 10 5.06 11.70 -2.19
CA THR A 10 4.88 12.67 -1.10
C THR A 10 3.47 12.63 -0.54
N PHE A 11 2.46 12.55 -1.41
CA PHE A 11 1.07 12.46 -1.00
C PHE A 11 0.77 11.20 -0.18
N VAL A 12 1.21 10.02 -0.66
CA VAL A 12 1.01 8.75 0.06
C VAL A 12 1.70 8.79 1.43
N SER A 13 2.92 9.30 1.51
CA SER A 13 3.64 9.46 2.79
C SER A 13 2.95 10.40 3.78
N CYS A 14 2.28 11.45 3.30
CA CYS A 14 1.52 12.36 4.16
C CYS A 14 0.24 11.74 4.76
N LEU A 15 -0.24 10.60 4.23
CA LEU A 15 -1.46 9.95 4.71
C LEU A 15 -1.21 8.95 5.84
N GLU A 16 0.01 8.42 5.98
CA GLU A 16 0.38 7.44 7.02
C GLU A 16 0.11 7.92 8.47
N PRO A 17 0.33 9.20 8.84
CA PRO A 17 0.10 9.67 10.21
C PRO A 17 -1.37 9.62 10.66
N PHE A 18 -2.31 9.53 9.72
CA PHE A 18 -3.74 9.52 10.02
C PHE A 18 -4.28 8.12 10.34
N GLU A 19 -3.46 7.07 10.19
CA GLU A 19 -3.92 5.68 10.26
C GLU A 19 -3.85 5.04 11.66
N GLY A 20 -3.36 5.76 12.68
CA GLY A 20 -3.15 5.14 14.00
C GLY A 20 -3.20 6.04 15.24
N ASN A 21 -3.43 7.36 15.11
CA ASN A 21 -3.45 8.25 16.28
C ASN A 21 -4.62 9.24 16.25
N PRO A 22 -5.73 8.97 16.96
CA PRO A 22 -6.85 9.92 17.06
C PRO A 22 -6.47 11.22 17.77
N ALA A 23 -5.31 11.30 18.44
CA ALA A 23 -4.85 12.49 19.15
C ALA A 23 -4.16 13.53 18.24
N SER A 24 -3.85 13.21 16.98
CA SER A 24 -3.28 14.16 16.00
C SER A 24 -4.34 14.83 15.12
N GLN A 25 -5.58 14.92 15.60
CA GLN A 25 -6.68 15.59 14.91
C GLN A 25 -6.55 17.11 15.03
N ARG A 26 -5.64 17.71 14.26
CA ARG A 26 -6.00 19.02 13.71
C ARG A 26 -7.13 18.80 12.72
N PRO A 27 -8.23 19.57 12.77
CA PRO A 27 -9.29 19.46 11.79
C PRO A 27 -8.73 19.98 10.46
N ALA A 28 -8.11 19.11 9.69
CA ALA A 28 -7.81 19.40 8.30
C ALA A 28 -9.17 19.59 7.63
N ARG A 29 -9.45 20.81 7.16
CA ARG A 29 -10.61 21.08 6.30
C ARG A 29 -10.67 19.97 5.24
N PRO A 30 -11.84 19.37 4.99
CA PRO A 30 -11.99 18.40 3.90
C PRO A 30 -11.68 19.13 2.59
N CYS A 31 -10.43 19.06 2.16
CA CYS A 31 -9.99 19.53 0.87
C CYS A 31 -10.24 18.36 -0.08
N LEU A 32 -11.28 18.47 -0.90
CA LEU A 32 -11.45 17.61 -2.07
C LEU A 32 -10.27 17.89 -3.00
N ARG A 33 -9.18 17.15 -2.83
CA ARG A 33 -7.99 17.28 -3.67
C ARG A 33 -8.21 16.43 -4.91
N VAL A 34 -8.05 17.03 -6.08
CA VAL A 34 -8.07 16.29 -7.35
C VAL A 34 -6.91 15.29 -7.31
N ILE A 35 -7.23 14.00 -7.43
CA ILE A 35 -6.24 12.95 -7.52
C ILE A 35 -5.74 12.93 -8.96
N SER A 36 -4.51 13.39 -9.17
CA SER A 36 -3.93 13.63 -10.50
C SER A 36 -3.38 12.39 -11.21
N SER A 37 -3.47 11.21 -10.59
CA SER A 37 -2.95 9.95 -11.15
C SER A 37 -3.70 8.74 -10.58
N ILE A 38 -3.70 7.63 -11.34
CA ILE A 38 -4.42 6.41 -10.98
C ILE A 38 -3.87 5.74 -9.72
N THR A 39 -2.55 5.82 -9.46
CA THR A 39 -1.92 5.14 -8.32
C THR A 39 -2.34 5.66 -6.95
N PRO A 40 -2.31 6.98 -6.66
CA PRO A 40 -2.84 7.51 -5.40
C PRO A 40 -4.35 7.34 -5.31
N TYR A 41 -5.08 7.27 -6.44
CA TYR A 41 -6.50 6.91 -6.42
C TYR A 41 -6.69 5.48 -5.92
N LEU A 42 -5.95 4.52 -6.47
CA LEU A 42 -5.99 3.13 -6.04
C LEU A 42 -5.57 2.98 -4.58
N TYR A 43 -4.53 3.68 -4.14
CA TYR A 43 -4.09 3.70 -2.73
C TYR A 43 -5.19 4.19 -1.78
N CYS A 44 -5.82 5.33 -2.08
CA CYS A 44 -6.92 5.86 -1.27
C CYS A 44 -8.15 4.95 -1.33
N PHE A 45 -8.47 4.42 -2.51
CA PHE A 45 -9.61 3.52 -2.72
C PHE A 45 -9.45 2.22 -1.93
N THR A 46 -8.30 1.55 -1.99
CA THR A 46 -8.07 0.33 -1.21
C THR A 46 -8.10 0.59 0.28
N THR A 47 -7.52 1.71 0.74
CA THR A 47 -7.58 2.14 2.15
C THR A 47 -9.02 2.33 2.63
N TYR A 48 -9.83 3.05 1.84
CA TYR A 48 -11.23 3.28 2.14
C TYR A 48 -12.03 1.97 2.21
N ASN A 49 -11.83 1.08 1.22
CA ASN A 49 -12.51 -0.21 1.22
C ASN A 49 -12.08 -1.06 2.41
N ALA A 50 -10.80 -1.09 2.77
CA ALA A 50 -10.30 -1.87 3.91
C ALA A 50 -11.03 -1.51 5.22
N MET A 51 -11.28 -0.21 5.45
CA MET A 51 -12.03 0.28 6.62
C MET A 51 -13.51 -0.15 6.61
N ARG A 52 -14.11 -0.28 5.42
CA ARG A 52 -15.53 -0.63 5.27
C ARG A 52 -15.78 -2.12 5.18
N THR A 53 -14.78 -2.91 4.82
CA THR A 53 -14.91 -4.35 4.65
C THR A 53 -14.99 -5.02 6.03
N PRO A 54 -16.11 -5.71 6.35
CA PRO A 54 -16.25 -6.41 7.62
C PRO A 54 -15.47 -7.74 7.64
N ASN A 55 -15.30 -8.36 6.47
CA ASN A 55 -14.55 -9.61 6.34
C ASN A 55 -13.05 -9.37 6.61
N HIS A 56 -12.52 -10.07 7.60
CA HIS A 56 -11.14 -9.93 8.04
C HIS A 56 -10.13 -10.24 6.93
N ASN A 57 -10.31 -11.34 6.20
CA ASN A 57 -9.37 -11.76 5.14
C ASN A 57 -9.35 -10.76 3.98
N ALA A 58 -10.53 -10.28 3.56
CA ALA A 58 -10.63 -9.27 2.52
C ALA A 58 -9.99 -7.93 2.95
N ARG A 59 -10.08 -7.57 4.24
CA ARG A 59 -9.37 -6.39 4.79
C ARG A 59 -7.85 -6.55 4.72
N HIS A 60 -7.33 -7.73 5.04
CA HIS A 60 -5.89 -8.04 4.93
C HIS A 60 -5.40 -7.97 3.48
N LEU A 61 -6.16 -8.50 2.53
CA LEU A 61 -5.84 -8.39 1.11
C LEU A 61 -5.84 -6.94 0.61
N LEU A 62 -6.77 -6.11 1.10
CA LEU A 62 -6.79 -4.68 0.76
C LEU A 62 -5.61 -3.93 1.38
N ALA A 63 -5.22 -4.26 2.61
CA ALA A 63 -4.02 -3.74 3.25
C ALA A 63 -2.75 -4.16 2.50
N TYR A 64 -2.67 -5.42 2.09
CA TYR A 64 -1.58 -5.95 1.25
C TYR A 64 -1.45 -5.19 -0.07
N ALA A 65 -2.55 -5.06 -0.83
CA ALA A 65 -2.57 -4.34 -2.10
C ALA A 65 -2.11 -2.89 -1.94
N ARG A 66 -2.51 -2.24 -0.83
CA ARG A 66 -2.06 -0.89 -0.49
C ARG A 66 -0.54 -0.81 -0.29
N LEU A 67 0.06 -1.78 0.39
CA LEU A 67 1.52 -1.83 0.58
C LEU A 67 2.24 -1.97 -0.77
N LEU A 68 1.79 -2.88 -1.63
CA LEU A 68 2.37 -3.03 -2.96
C LEU A 68 2.25 -1.75 -3.81
N PHE A 69 1.12 -1.05 -3.76
CA PHE A 69 0.99 0.24 -4.45
C PHE A 69 1.95 1.30 -3.90
N LYS A 70 2.18 1.33 -2.59
CA LYS A 70 3.14 2.25 -1.98
C LYS A 70 4.56 1.93 -2.42
N GLU A 71 4.97 0.67 -2.35
CA GLU A 71 6.36 0.31 -2.61
C GLU A 71 6.71 0.32 -4.11
N SER A 72 5.76 -0.02 -4.99
CA SER A 72 5.91 0.14 -6.45
C SER A 72 6.09 1.59 -6.89
N LEU A 73 5.66 2.58 -6.09
CA LEU A 73 5.95 3.99 -6.35
C LEU A 73 7.42 4.34 -6.04
N LYS A 74 8.03 3.70 -5.05
CA LYS A 74 9.42 3.96 -4.65
C LYS A 74 10.42 3.20 -5.52
N HIS A 75 10.08 1.96 -5.87
CA HIS A 75 10.91 1.05 -6.65
C HIS A 75 10.15 0.64 -7.92
N PRO A 76 10.20 1.46 -8.98
CA PRO A 76 9.48 1.17 -10.22
C PRO A 76 10.12 -0.03 -10.95
N GLY A 77 9.29 -0.85 -11.60
CA GLY A 77 9.74 -2.01 -12.36
C GLY A 77 8.87 -3.25 -12.08
N ASN A 78 9.35 -4.41 -12.52
CA ASN A 78 8.60 -5.68 -12.40
C ASN A 78 8.89 -6.44 -11.11
N ALA A 79 9.86 -5.98 -10.30
CA ALA A 79 10.27 -6.63 -9.06
C ALA A 79 9.11 -6.90 -8.09
N TRP A 80 8.14 -5.98 -7.99
CA TRP A 80 6.96 -6.17 -7.14
C TRP A 80 6.00 -7.26 -7.62
N MET A 81 5.99 -7.57 -8.93
CA MET A 81 5.23 -8.72 -9.44
C MET A 81 5.92 -10.04 -9.11
N GLU A 82 7.26 -10.05 -9.06
CA GLU A 82 8.03 -11.21 -8.64
C GLU A 82 7.93 -11.44 -7.13
N TYR A 83 7.99 -10.35 -6.35
CA TYR A 83 7.67 -10.35 -4.92
C TYR A 83 6.28 -10.93 -4.68
N ASP A 84 5.24 -10.43 -5.37
CA ASP A 84 3.87 -10.91 -5.16
C ASP A 84 3.76 -12.39 -5.48
N ARG A 85 4.35 -12.85 -6.60
CA ARG A 85 4.37 -14.28 -6.93
C ARG A 85 5.01 -15.14 -5.83
N ALA A 86 6.17 -14.74 -5.33
CA ALA A 86 6.88 -15.47 -4.28
C ALA A 86 6.10 -15.45 -2.95
N PHE A 87 5.52 -14.31 -2.61
CA PHE A 87 4.67 -14.15 -1.43
C PHE A 87 3.41 -15.02 -1.50
N GLN A 88 2.70 -15.05 -2.63
CA GLN A 88 1.52 -15.89 -2.81
C GLN A 88 1.88 -17.39 -2.71
N GLN A 89 3.05 -17.80 -3.20
CA GLN A 89 3.54 -19.17 -3.04
C GLN A 89 3.76 -19.52 -1.56
N LEU A 90 4.37 -18.61 -0.79
CA LEU A 90 4.56 -18.80 0.66
C LEU A 90 3.21 -18.86 1.38
N ALA A 91 2.31 -17.92 1.10
CA ALA A 91 0.99 -17.85 1.74
C ALA A 91 0.09 -19.06 1.40
N ALA A 92 0.30 -19.70 0.24
CA ALA A 92 -0.38 -20.95 -0.12
C ALA A 92 0.11 -22.15 0.71
N ILE A 93 1.37 -22.12 1.18
CA ILE A 93 1.96 -23.15 2.04
C ILE A 93 1.62 -22.89 3.51
N ASP A 94 1.72 -21.63 3.94
CA ASP A 94 1.46 -21.20 5.32
C ASP A 94 0.39 -20.11 5.38
N THR A 95 -0.84 -20.54 5.68
CA THR A 95 -1.99 -19.65 5.85
C THR A 95 -1.90 -18.71 7.07
N SER A 96 -0.94 -18.92 7.97
CA SER A 96 -0.68 -18.02 9.09
C SER A 96 0.19 -16.81 8.71
N THR A 97 0.72 -16.80 7.48
CA THR A 97 1.57 -15.71 6.97
C THR A 97 0.81 -14.38 7.00
N PRO A 98 1.29 -13.36 7.72
CA PRO A 98 0.65 -12.06 7.79
C PRO A 98 0.71 -11.36 6.43
N GLN A 99 -0.45 -11.05 5.85
CA GLN A 99 -0.56 -10.40 4.53
C GLN A 99 -0.47 -8.88 4.61
N ASN A 100 -0.62 -8.30 5.79
CA ASN A 100 -0.60 -6.86 6.02
C ASN A 100 0.82 -6.29 6.26
N ILE A 101 1.87 -7.04 5.94
CA ILE A 101 3.27 -6.60 6.06
C ILE A 101 4.06 -6.98 4.79
N ILE A 102 5.11 -6.21 4.51
CA ILE A 102 6.12 -6.60 3.53
C ILE A 102 7.15 -7.50 4.22
N HIS A 103 7.41 -8.66 3.63
CA HIS A 103 8.34 -9.66 4.12
C HIS A 103 9.73 -9.35 3.58
N SER A 104 10.63 -8.89 4.45
CA SER A 104 11.93 -8.34 4.06
C SER A 104 12.86 -9.36 3.38
N ASP A 105 12.69 -10.64 3.70
CA ASP A 105 13.41 -11.76 3.08
C ASP A 105 12.99 -11.95 1.61
N ILE A 106 11.69 -11.92 1.33
CA ILE A 106 11.16 -12.02 -0.04
C ILE A 106 11.48 -10.74 -0.82
N GLU A 107 11.32 -9.58 -0.18
CA GLU A 107 11.65 -8.28 -0.78
C GLU A 107 13.12 -8.24 -1.20
N ALA A 108 14.05 -8.59 -0.30
CA ALA A 108 15.47 -8.62 -0.63
C ALA A 108 15.79 -9.58 -1.79
N ALA A 109 15.13 -10.73 -1.85
CA ALA A 109 15.34 -11.72 -2.90
C ALA A 109 14.79 -11.32 -4.27
N THR A 110 13.84 -10.39 -4.33
CA THR A 110 13.08 -10.07 -5.58
C THR A 110 13.25 -8.62 -6.05
N THR A 111 13.65 -7.70 -5.17
CA THR A 111 13.75 -6.26 -5.47
C THR A 111 15.18 -5.71 -5.47
N LEU A 112 16.14 -6.45 -4.90
CA LEU A 112 17.56 -6.06 -4.84
C LEU A 112 18.45 -6.88 -5.80
N GLY A 113 17.85 -7.72 -6.65
CA GLY A 113 18.52 -8.52 -7.68
C GLY A 113 18.83 -7.77 -8.97
#